data_AF-A0A930F5S8-F1
#
_entry.id   AF-A0A930F5S8-F1
#
_cell.length_a   1.000
_cell.length_b   1.000
_cell.length_c   1.000
_cell.angle_alpha   90.00
_cell.angle_beta   90.00
_cell.angle_gamma   90.00
#
_symmetry.space_group_name_H-M   'P 1'
#
loop_
_entity.id
_entity.type
_entity.pdbx_description
1 polymer ?
#
loop_
_entity_poly.entity_id
_entity_poly.type
_entity_poly.pdbx_seq_one_letter_code
_entity_poly.pdbx_strand_id
1 'polypeptide(L)'
;MLSGLPLKDINIQFNTFPLDLNSYGYFEDVPSVIQIQSVEYNYSKDFTPSISFTVYGEKLSGSDNITYDSIGYKLIDSAGYTVDTGTIMFSSLHTGEKFKDDSIYFYDAIPGETYTLLFFEKDL
;
A
#
# COMPACT_ATOMS: atom_id res chain seq x y z
N MET A 1 -5.16 -10.58 -34.74
CA MET A 1 -5.72 -10.63 -33.36
C MET A 1 -5.12 -11.84 -32.66
N LEU A 2 -4.30 -11.65 -31.64
CA LEU A 2 -3.83 -12.75 -30.78
C LEU A 2 -4.78 -12.86 -29.58
N SER A 3 -5.94 -13.49 -29.80
CA SER A 3 -6.89 -13.83 -28.73
C SER A 3 -6.81 -15.33 -28.47
N GLY A 4 -6.23 -15.76 -27.34
CA GLY A 4 -6.31 -17.17 -26.94
C GLY A 4 -5.16 -17.73 -26.08
N LEU A 5 -4.13 -16.95 -25.76
CA LEU A 5 -3.10 -17.39 -24.83
C LEU A 5 -3.43 -16.93 -23.39
N PRO A 6 -3.25 -17.78 -22.37
CA PRO A 6 -3.45 -17.38 -20.99
C PRO A 6 -2.48 -16.25 -20.63
N LEU A 7 -2.99 -15.22 -19.94
CA LEU A 7 -2.16 -14.14 -19.44
C LEU A 7 -1.17 -14.68 -18.40
N LYS A 8 0.10 -14.31 -18.55
CA LYS A 8 1.13 -14.61 -17.55
C LYS A 8 0.73 -14.00 -16.21
N ASP A 9 1.10 -14.70 -15.15
CA ASP A 9 1.01 -14.12 -13.81
C ASP A 9 1.98 -12.97 -13.64
N ILE A 10 1.69 -12.10 -12.68
CA ILE A 10 2.63 -11.07 -12.24
C ILE A 10 3.41 -11.57 -11.03
N ASN A 11 4.47 -10.84 -10.68
CA ASN A 11 5.16 -11.02 -9.42
C ASN A 11 5.09 -9.72 -8.61
N ILE A 12 4.83 -9.84 -7.31
CA ILE A 12 4.81 -8.70 -6.39
C ILE A 12 5.93 -8.86 -5.37
N GLN A 13 6.72 -7.82 -5.24
CA GLN A 13 7.72 -7.68 -4.20
C GLN A 13 7.29 -6.62 -3.19
N PHE A 14 7.66 -6.85 -1.95
CA PHE A 14 7.37 -5.95 -0.83
C PHE A 14 8.64 -5.63 -0.07
N ASN A 15 8.57 -4.60 0.78
CA ASN A 15 9.53 -4.43 1.86
C ASN A 15 9.52 -5.65 2.79
N THR A 16 10.60 -5.79 3.56
CA THR A 16 10.58 -6.69 4.71
C THR A 16 9.57 -6.18 5.73
N PHE A 17 8.72 -7.08 6.22
CA PHE A 17 7.76 -6.81 7.28
C PHE A 17 8.19 -7.48 8.60
N PRO A 18 7.82 -6.93 9.77
CA PRO A 18 7.05 -5.69 9.94
C PRO A 18 7.85 -4.44 9.54
N LEU A 19 7.14 -3.40 9.10
CA LEU A 19 7.71 -2.11 8.71
C LEU A 19 7.06 -1.00 9.52
N ASP A 20 7.86 -0.32 10.35
CA ASP A 20 7.43 0.82 11.14
C ASP A 20 7.59 2.11 10.32
N LEU A 21 6.57 2.96 10.34
CA LEU A 21 6.52 4.23 9.64
C LEU A 21 5.98 5.30 10.57
N ASN A 22 6.66 6.45 10.61
CA ASN A 22 6.05 7.64 11.19
C ASN A 22 4.91 8.14 10.30
N SER A 23 3.76 8.36 10.94
CA SER A 23 2.55 8.96 10.39
C SER A 23 2.42 10.35 11.00
N TYR A 24 2.33 11.35 10.15
CA TYR A 24 2.16 12.74 10.56
C TYR A 24 0.70 13.14 10.41
N GLY A 25 0.12 13.65 11.49
CA GLY A 25 -1.17 14.33 11.44
C GLY A 25 -1.03 15.68 10.74
N TYR A 26 -2.15 16.21 10.21
CA TYR A 26 -2.20 17.48 9.46
C TYR A 26 -1.68 18.71 10.22
N PHE A 27 -1.60 18.66 11.55
CA PHE A 27 -1.23 19.79 12.41
C PHE A 27 0.17 19.69 13.06
N GLU A 28 1.07 18.86 12.51
CA GLU A 28 2.45 18.69 13.03
C GLU A 28 2.51 18.28 14.52
N ASP A 29 1.54 17.48 14.98
CA ASP A 29 1.57 16.87 16.32
C ASP A 29 2.63 15.75 16.40
N VAL A 30 2.90 15.26 17.62
CA VAL A 30 3.76 14.09 17.86
C VAL A 30 3.37 12.96 16.89
N PRO A 31 4.29 12.49 16.03
CA PRO A 31 3.95 11.51 15.00
C PRO A 31 3.46 10.22 15.65
N SER A 32 2.47 9.63 15.02
CA SER A 32 2.05 8.26 15.32
C SER A 32 3.00 7.29 14.66
N VAL A 33 3.22 6.13 15.28
CA VAL A 33 3.97 5.05 14.65
C VAL A 33 2.98 4.01 14.14
N ILE A 34 2.93 3.85 12.82
CA ILE A 34 2.13 2.84 12.13
C ILE A 34 3.04 1.70 11.71
N GLN A 35 2.71 0.48 12.12
CA GLN A 35 3.43 -0.72 11.69
C GLN A 35 2.62 -1.47 10.63
N ILE A 36 3.21 -1.65 9.45
CA ILE A 36 2.70 -2.55 8.42
C ILE A 36 3.21 -3.96 8.73
N GLN A 37 2.29 -4.88 8.97
CA GLN A 37 2.58 -6.26 9.40
C GLN A 37 2.61 -7.22 8.22
N SER A 38 1.75 -7.03 7.23
CA SER A 38 1.72 -7.82 6.00
C SER A 38 0.93 -7.11 4.90
N VAL A 39 1.12 -7.58 3.67
CA VAL A 39 0.31 -7.20 2.52
C VAL A 39 -0.09 -8.45 1.75
N GLU A 40 -1.36 -8.52 1.40
CA GLU A 40 -1.90 -9.47 0.44
C GLU A 40 -2.22 -8.75 -0.87
N TYR A 41 -2.22 -9.48 -1.99
CA TYR A 41 -2.65 -8.93 -3.26
C TYR A 41 -3.53 -9.92 -4.01
N ASN A 42 -4.39 -9.38 -4.86
CA ASN A 42 -5.14 -10.13 -5.85
C ASN A 42 -4.88 -9.53 -7.24
N TYR A 43 -4.58 -10.39 -8.19
CA TYR A 43 -4.37 -10.01 -9.59
C TYR A 43 -5.55 -10.48 -10.43
N SER A 44 -6.34 -9.54 -10.94
CA SER A 44 -7.38 -9.86 -11.93
C SER A 44 -6.77 -9.92 -13.33
N LYS A 45 -7.06 -11.01 -14.04
CA LYS A 45 -6.68 -11.25 -15.45
C LYS A 45 -7.83 -10.96 -16.41
N ASP A 46 -8.79 -10.13 -15.99
CA ASP A 46 -9.93 -9.70 -16.81
C ASP A 46 -9.47 -8.83 -17.99
N PHE A 47 -10.42 -8.31 -18.77
CA PHE A 47 -10.15 -7.48 -19.95
C PHE A 47 -9.21 -6.29 -19.66
N THR A 48 -9.27 -5.74 -18.44
CA THR A 48 -8.34 -4.74 -17.92
C THR A 48 -7.63 -5.36 -16.72
N PRO A 49 -6.41 -5.93 -16.89
CA PRO A 49 -5.72 -6.56 -15.79
C PRO A 49 -5.43 -5.55 -14.68
N SER A 50 -5.59 -5.95 -13.43
CA SER A 50 -5.51 -5.04 -12.30
C SER A 50 -5.04 -5.74 -11.03
N ILE A 51 -4.49 -4.95 -10.12
CA ILE A 51 -3.97 -5.42 -8.84
C ILE A 51 -4.69 -4.66 -7.73
N SER A 52 -5.32 -5.39 -6.81
CA SER A 52 -5.81 -4.84 -5.55
C SER A 52 -4.90 -5.34 -4.43
N PHE A 53 -4.50 -4.44 -3.54
CA PHE A 53 -3.72 -4.79 -2.36
C PHE A 53 -4.56 -4.68 -1.10
N THR A 54 -4.28 -5.53 -0.13
CA THR A 54 -4.85 -5.44 1.22
C THR A 54 -3.72 -5.35 2.22
N VAL A 55 -3.63 -4.23 2.91
CA VAL A 55 -2.58 -3.88 3.86
C VAL A 55 -3.09 -4.14 5.28
N TYR A 56 -2.31 -4.87 6.06
CA TYR A 56 -2.61 -5.16 7.45
C TYR A 56 -1.55 -4.55 8.34
N GLY A 57 -1.98 -3.99 9.47
CA GLY A 57 -1.06 -3.34 10.39
C GLY A 57 -1.68 -2.98 11.72
N GLU A 58 -0.92 -2.20 12.48
CA GLU A 58 -1.27 -1.75 13.83
C GLU A 58 -0.72 -0.35 14.08
N LYS A 59 -1.46 0.48 14.82
CA LYS A 59 -0.92 1.71 15.36
C LYS A 59 -0.21 1.42 16.68
N LEU A 60 1.11 1.57 16.70
CA LEU A 60 1.93 1.27 17.87
C LEU A 60 1.95 2.41 18.90
N SER A 61 1.85 3.66 18.45
CA SER A 61 1.91 4.84 19.33
C SER A 61 1.39 6.13 18.67
N GLY A 62 1.32 7.19 19.47
CA GLY A 62 0.93 8.55 19.08
C GLY A 62 -0.40 8.96 19.68
N SER A 63 -0.94 10.09 19.23
CA SER A 63 -2.18 10.64 19.78
C SER A 63 -3.40 9.85 19.30
N ASP A 64 -4.34 9.57 20.21
CA ASP A 64 -5.66 9.02 19.85
C ASP A 64 -6.65 10.14 19.45
N ASN A 65 -6.25 11.41 19.60
CA ASN A 65 -7.09 12.58 19.31
C ASN A 65 -6.85 13.17 17.90
N ILE A 66 -6.19 12.44 17.01
CA ILE A 66 -6.01 12.87 15.62
C ILE A 66 -7.16 12.40 14.74
N THR A 67 -7.51 13.24 13.77
CA THR A 67 -8.59 12.92 12.82
C THR A 67 -8.16 11.81 11.86
N TYR A 68 -6.91 11.87 11.38
CA TYR A 68 -6.37 10.89 10.45
C TYR A 68 -4.88 10.64 10.71
N ASP A 69 -4.51 9.36 10.64
CA ASP A 69 -3.15 8.92 10.39
C ASP A 69 -2.95 8.73 8.88
N SER A 70 -1.74 8.94 8.37
CA SER A 70 -1.47 8.72 6.95
C SER A 70 -0.07 8.18 6.67
N ILE A 71 0.01 7.31 5.67
CA ILE A 71 1.28 6.82 5.11
C ILE A 71 1.26 6.89 3.59
N GLY A 72 2.43 7.12 2.98
CA GLY A 72 2.59 7.13 1.54
C GLY A 72 2.83 5.73 0.98
N TYR A 73 2.44 5.51 -0.27
CA TYR A 73 2.85 4.33 -1.03
C TYR A 73 3.28 4.68 -2.45
N LYS A 74 4.12 3.83 -3.04
CA LYS A 74 4.44 3.83 -4.46
C LYS A 74 4.56 2.41 -4.99
N LEU A 75 4.04 2.20 -6.19
CA LEU A 75 4.21 0.98 -6.97
C LEU A 75 5.24 1.23 -8.06
N ILE A 76 6.28 0.41 -8.10
CA ILE A 76 7.40 0.54 -9.03
C ILE A 76 7.43 -0.68 -9.97
N ASP A 77 7.60 -0.47 -11.27
CA ASP A 77 7.79 -1.56 -12.24
C ASP A 77 9.22 -2.13 -12.24
N SER A 78 9.48 -3.18 -13.01
CA SER A 78 10.81 -3.79 -13.08
C SER A 78 11.88 -2.90 -13.71
N ALA A 79 11.49 -1.85 -14.44
CA ALA A 79 12.40 -0.87 -15.02
C ALA A 79 12.76 0.26 -14.01
N GLY A 80 12.13 0.26 -12.84
CA GLY A 80 12.37 1.23 -11.77
C GLY A 80 11.53 2.50 -11.85
N TYR A 81 10.50 2.53 -12.71
CA TYR A 81 9.59 3.67 -12.81
C TYR A 81 8.43 3.52 -11.82
N THR A 82 8.07 4.62 -11.16
CA THR A 82 6.83 4.70 -10.38
C THR A 82 5.64 4.69 -11.35
N VAL A 83 4.84 3.64 -11.28
CA VAL A 83 3.63 3.48 -12.10
C VAL A 83 2.35 3.85 -11.34
N ASP A 84 2.41 3.88 -10.01
CA ASP A 84 1.33 4.37 -9.16
C ASP A 84 1.87 4.93 -7.84
N THR A 85 1.16 5.88 -7.25
CA THR A 85 1.50 6.45 -5.94
C THR A 85 0.31 7.11 -5.29
N GLY A 86 0.22 7.02 -3.97
CA GLY A 86 -0.87 7.61 -3.23
C GLY A 86 -0.62 7.65 -1.74
N THR A 87 -1.71 7.73 -0.99
CA THR A 87 -1.70 7.84 0.47
C THR A 87 -2.83 7.02 1.03
N ILE A 88 -2.52 6.19 2.01
CA ILE A 88 -3.53 5.53 2.83
C ILE A 88 -3.86 6.49 3.97
N MET A 89 -5.14 6.79 4.14
CA MET A 89 -5.66 7.62 5.21
C MET A 89 -6.42 6.71 6.18
N PHE A 90 -5.94 6.58 7.41
CA PHE A 90 -6.60 5.79 8.44
C PHE A 90 -7.49 6.68 9.29
N SER A 91 -8.75 6.32 9.46
CA SER A 91 -9.68 7.04 10.34
C SER A 91 -9.35 6.76 11.81
N SER A 92 -9.04 7.80 12.58
CA SER A 92 -8.85 7.83 14.05
C SER A 92 -8.46 6.50 14.71
N LEU A 93 -7.37 5.89 14.25
CA LEU A 93 -6.84 4.68 14.88
C LEU A 93 -6.43 4.99 16.32
N HIS A 94 -6.74 4.09 17.24
CA HIS A 94 -6.25 4.12 18.61
C HIS A 94 -4.93 3.36 18.74
N THR A 95 -4.12 3.71 19.72
CA THR A 95 -2.91 2.94 20.05
C THR A 95 -3.25 1.48 20.37
N GLY A 96 -2.56 0.53 19.72
CA GLY A 96 -2.82 -0.91 19.76
C GLY A 96 -3.93 -1.38 18.81
N GLU A 97 -4.59 -0.47 18.10
CA GLU A 97 -5.62 -0.82 17.13
C GLU A 97 -5.01 -1.41 15.87
N LYS A 98 -5.55 -2.57 15.46
CA LYS A 98 -5.19 -3.23 14.21
C LYS A 98 -6.11 -2.79 13.10
N PHE A 99 -5.56 -2.66 11.90
CA PHE A 99 -6.32 -2.27 10.72
C PHE A 99 -6.14 -3.26 9.57
N LYS A 100 -7.12 -3.17 8.67
CA LYS A 100 -7.12 -3.78 7.34
C LYS A 100 -7.56 -2.67 6.36
N ASP A 101 -6.71 -2.34 5.41
CA ASP A 101 -6.99 -1.36 4.36
C ASP A 101 -6.91 -2.03 2.98
N ASP A 102 -7.90 -1.81 2.13
CA ASP A 102 -7.98 -2.34 0.75
C ASP A 102 -8.10 -1.22 -0.29
N SER A 103 -7.56 -0.03 0.03
CA SER A 103 -7.72 1.18 -0.79
C SER A 103 -6.77 1.27 -1.99
N ILE A 104 -5.68 0.50 -2.00
CA ILE A 104 -4.70 0.52 -3.09
C ILE A 104 -5.19 -0.36 -4.25
N TYR A 105 -5.46 0.27 -5.39
CA TYR A 105 -5.91 -0.39 -6.60
C TYR A 105 -5.17 0.16 -7.82
N PHE A 106 -4.49 -0.73 -8.55
CA PHE A 106 -3.76 -0.40 -9.77
C PHE A 106 -4.43 -1.03 -10.99
N TYR A 107 -4.83 -0.19 -11.95
CA TYR A 107 -5.35 -0.62 -13.25
C TYR A 107 -4.20 -0.80 -14.26
N ASP A 108 -4.50 -1.46 -15.38
CA ASP A 108 -3.57 -1.62 -16.52
C ASP A 108 -2.26 -2.36 -16.15
N ALA A 109 -2.37 -3.36 -15.26
CA ALA A 109 -1.26 -4.21 -14.91
C ALA A 109 -0.75 -4.99 -16.13
N ILE A 110 0.57 -5.04 -16.30
CA ILE A 110 1.23 -5.68 -17.43
C ILE A 110 1.40 -7.17 -17.09
N PRO A 111 0.80 -8.10 -17.86
CA PRO A 111 0.96 -9.54 -17.61
C PRO A 111 2.43 -9.98 -17.72
N GLY A 112 2.93 -10.69 -16.70
CA GLY A 112 4.34 -11.13 -16.65
C GLY A 112 5.30 -10.12 -16.04
N GLU A 113 4.82 -8.94 -15.64
CA GLU A 113 5.64 -7.90 -15.01
C GLU A 113 5.93 -8.22 -13.54
N THR A 114 7.02 -7.65 -13.02
CA THR A 114 7.30 -7.59 -11.59
C THR A 114 7.08 -6.18 -11.08
N TYR A 115 6.25 -6.06 -10.05
CA TYR A 115 6.04 -4.80 -9.35
C TYR A 115 6.62 -4.86 -7.95
N THR A 116 7.10 -3.73 -7.45
CA THR A 116 7.51 -3.55 -6.06
C THR A 116 6.60 -2.53 -5.39
N LEU A 117 5.86 -2.94 -4.37
CA LEU A 117 5.08 -2.03 -3.54
C LEU A 117 5.90 -1.57 -2.35
N LEU A 118 6.08 -0.25 -2.24
CA LEU A 118 6.84 0.39 -1.17
C LEU A 118 5.95 1.34 -0.38
N PHE A 119 6.10 1.30 0.94
CA PHE A 119 5.51 2.29 1.84
C PHE A 119 6.59 3.23 2.37
N PHE A 120 6.22 4.47 2.67
CA PHE A 120 7.12 5.48 3.18
C PHE A 120 6.39 6.48 4.08
N GLU A 121 7.16 7.12 4.95
CA GLU A 121 6.69 8.23 5.78
C GLU A 121 6.32 9.40 4.86
N LYS A 122 5.09 9.89 5.00
CA LYS A 122 4.62 11.01 4.19
C LYS A 122 4.72 12.29 5.02
N ASP A 123 5.65 13.17 4.63
CA ASP A 123 5.60 14.57 5.04
C ASP A 123 4.35 15.20 4.38
N LEU A 124 3.42 15.70 5.20
CA LEU A 124 2.26 16.47 4.74
C LEU A 124 2.64 17.93 4.50
#